data_AF-A0A182PBL1-F1
#
_entry.id   AF-A0A182PBL1-F1
#
_cell.length_a   1.000
_cell.length_b   1.000
_cell.length_c   1.000
_cell.angle_alpha   90.00
_cell.angle_beta   90.00
_cell.angle_gamma   90.00
#
_symmetry.space_group_name_H-M   'P 1'
#
loop_
_entity.id
_entity.type
_entity.pdbx_description
1 polymer ?
#
loop_
_entity_poly.entity_id
_entity_poly.type
_entity_poly.pdbx_seq_one_letter_code
_entity_poly.pdbx_strand_id
1 'polypeptide(L)'
;MADEYQHASRTKLKLKNDSETKKKQKKKDKKKEKEKIFRAVQNETGREQQQHQQKQPTSSTSASTQGRVLTKAEESFKRMQEKMQNKRIVEKAQMTHKQRVELFNMHLDSLTEHFDIPKVSWTK
;
A
#
# COMPACT_ATOMS: atom_id res chain seq x y z
N MET A 1 -24.69 -36.97 20.95
CA MET A 1 -23.85 -35.96 20.28
C MET A 1 -24.77 -35.05 19.49
N ALA A 2 -24.86 -33.77 19.85
CA ALA A 2 -25.66 -32.81 19.07
C ALA A 2 -24.91 -32.48 17.76
N ASP A 3 -25.64 -32.39 16.66
CA ASP A 3 -25.10 -32.09 15.33
C ASP A 3 -24.65 -30.62 15.27
N GLU A 4 -23.39 -30.39 14.91
CA GLU A 4 -22.70 -29.08 14.94
C GLU A 4 -23.37 -28.02 14.04
N TYR A 5 -24.18 -28.46 13.06
CA TYR A 5 -24.88 -27.59 12.10
C TYR A 5 -26.35 -27.33 12.41
N GLN A 6 -26.84 -27.71 13.60
CA GLN A 6 -28.26 -27.56 13.93
C GLN A 6 -28.77 -26.11 13.89
N HIS A 7 -27.87 -25.12 14.07
CA HIS A 7 -28.19 -23.69 14.03
C HIS A 7 -27.97 -23.03 12.66
N ALA A 8 -27.49 -23.76 11.65
CA ALA A 8 -27.22 -23.20 10.34
C ALA A 8 -28.53 -22.96 9.56
N SER A 9 -28.75 -21.73 9.10
CA SER A 9 -29.87 -21.41 8.22
C SER A 9 -29.69 -22.09 6.87
N ARG A 10 -30.60 -23.01 6.54
CA ARG A 10 -30.62 -23.73 5.24
C ARG A 10 -31.30 -22.93 4.12
N THR A 11 -31.73 -21.71 4.38
CA THR A 11 -32.48 -20.88 3.42
C THR A 11 -31.55 -20.01 2.60
N LYS A 12 -31.95 -19.75 1.34
CA LYS A 12 -31.18 -18.91 0.41
C LYS A 12 -31.05 -17.48 0.96
N LEU A 13 -29.82 -17.01 1.14
CA LEU A 13 -29.50 -15.70 1.68
C LEU A 13 -30.13 -14.59 0.81
N LYS A 14 -31.07 -13.85 1.39
CA LYS A 14 -31.72 -12.69 0.74
C LYS A 14 -31.00 -11.41 1.15
N LEU A 15 -30.25 -10.80 0.24
CA LEU A 15 -29.65 -9.50 0.47
C LEU A 15 -30.68 -8.40 0.21
N LYS A 16 -30.63 -7.34 1.03
CA LYS A 16 -31.59 -6.21 1.04
C LYS A 16 -31.72 -5.44 -0.30
N ASN A 17 -31.01 -5.83 -1.36
CA ASN A 17 -31.03 -5.18 -2.68
C ASN A 17 -31.09 -6.16 -3.87
N ASP A 18 -31.44 -7.42 -3.67
CA ASP A 18 -31.53 -8.39 -4.78
C ASP A 18 -32.88 -8.26 -5.52
N SER A 19 -33.08 -7.10 -6.16
CA SER A 19 -34.17 -6.88 -7.11
C SER A 19 -33.65 -7.19 -8.52
N GLU A 20 -34.26 -8.17 -9.19
CA GLU A 20 -34.00 -8.59 -10.56
C GLU A 20 -33.64 -7.43 -11.50
N THR A 21 -32.43 -7.50 -12.05
CA THR A 21 -31.86 -6.42 -12.87
C THR A 21 -32.49 -6.40 -14.26
N LYS A 22 -33.50 -5.55 -14.45
CA LYS A 22 -33.98 -5.16 -15.79
C LYS A 22 -32.84 -4.44 -16.54
N LYS A 23 -32.49 -4.97 -17.72
CA LYS A 23 -31.31 -4.67 -18.56
C LYS A 23 -31.08 -3.18 -18.96
N LYS A 24 -31.93 -2.22 -18.59
CA LYS A 24 -31.71 -0.78 -18.84
C LYS A 24 -30.83 -0.08 -17.78
N GLN A 25 -30.58 -0.67 -16.62
CA GLN A 25 -29.84 -0.04 -15.51
C GLN A 25 -28.30 -0.13 -15.64
N LYS A 26 -27.76 -0.92 -16.59
CA LYS A 26 -26.34 -1.29 -16.65
C LYS A 26 -25.36 -0.10 -16.81
N LYS A 27 -25.78 1.02 -17.43
CA LYS A 27 -24.92 2.22 -17.56
C LYS A 27 -24.89 3.07 -16.28
N LYS A 28 -26.00 3.17 -15.55
CA LYS A 28 -26.10 3.92 -14.29
C LYS A 28 -25.39 3.19 -13.15
N ASP A 29 -25.53 1.86 -13.09
CA ASP A 29 -24.86 1.05 -12.09
C ASP A 29 -23.35 1.01 -12.29
N LYS A 30 -22.85 0.95 -13.53
CA LYS A 30 -21.40 1.03 -13.81
C LYS A 30 -20.80 2.37 -13.40
N LYS A 31 -21.55 3.48 -13.50
CA LYS A 31 -21.10 4.80 -12.99
C LYS A 31 -21.08 4.82 -11.46
N LYS A 32 -22.13 4.29 -10.83
CA LYS A 32 -22.23 4.18 -9.35
C LYS A 32 -21.17 3.25 -8.77
N GLU A 33 -20.80 2.19 -9.48
CA GLU A 33 -19.75 1.26 -9.10
C GLU A 33 -18.36 1.90 -9.22
N LYS A 34 -18.07 2.60 -10.34
CA LYS A 34 -16.84 3.39 -10.48
C LYS A 34 -16.70 4.45 -9.39
N GLU A 35 -17.79 5.10 -9.03
CA GLU A 35 -17.82 6.10 -7.95
C GLU A 35 -17.61 5.47 -6.58
N LYS A 36 -18.16 4.29 -6.32
CA LYS A 36 -17.89 3.51 -5.10
C LYS A 36 -16.43 3.07 -5.00
N ILE A 37 -15.84 2.59 -6.10
CA ILE A 37 -14.43 2.19 -6.17
C ILE A 37 -13.54 3.41 -5.94
N PHE A 38 -13.81 4.53 -6.61
CA PHE A 38 -13.06 5.78 -6.42
C PHE A 38 -13.11 6.26 -4.97
N ARG A 39 -14.29 6.20 -4.34
CA ARG A 39 -14.47 6.59 -2.93
C ARG A 39 -13.81 5.62 -1.96
N ALA A 40 -13.77 4.32 -2.27
CA ALA A 40 -13.03 3.33 -1.48
C ALA A 40 -11.52 3.60 -1.52
N VAL A 41 -10.96 3.82 -2.73
CA VAL A 41 -9.54 4.16 -2.91
C VAL A 41 -9.19 5.47 -2.20
N GLN A 42 -10.04 6.49 -2.27
CA GLN A 42 -9.82 7.76 -1.58
C GLN A 42 -9.81 7.60 -0.05
N ASN A 43 -10.69 6.76 0.50
CA ASN A 43 -10.75 6.47 1.94
C ASN A 43 -9.57 5.63 2.42
N GLU A 44 -9.08 4.69 1.60
CA GLU A 44 -7.88 3.89 1.91
C GLU A 44 -6.62 4.75 1.87
N THR A 45 -6.48 5.63 0.87
CA THR A 45 -5.37 6.60 0.77
C THR A 45 -5.31 7.53 1.99
N GLY A 46 -6.48 7.94 2.52
CA GLY A 46 -6.55 8.75 3.75
C GLY A 46 -6.17 8.00 5.03
N ARG A 47 -6.39 6.68 5.08
CA ARG A 47 -6.00 5.83 6.22
C ARG A 47 -4.52 5.42 6.18
N GLU A 48 -3.97 5.17 4.98
CA GLU A 48 -2.55 4.87 4.80
C GLU A 48 -1.65 6.09 5.10
N GLN A 49 -2.13 7.32 4.84
CA GLN A 49 -1.42 8.54 5.21
C GLN A 49 -1.35 8.77 6.74
N GLN A 50 -2.27 8.20 7.51
CA GLN A 50 -2.23 8.24 8.98
C GLN A 50 -1.35 7.13 9.57
N GLN A 51 -1.26 5.97 8.92
CA GLN A 51 -0.46 4.84 9.44
C GLN A 51 1.03 4.90 9.08
N HIS A 52 1.42 5.55 7.98
CA HIS A 52 2.85 5.69 7.63
C HIS A 52 3.60 6.82 8.37
N GLN A 53 2.94 7.64 9.19
CA GLN A 53 3.61 8.69 9.96
C GLN A 53 4.14 8.25 11.34
N GLN A 54 3.88 7.01 11.79
CA GLN A 54 4.18 6.62 13.18
C GLN A 54 5.49 5.85 13.43
N LYS A 55 6.37 5.65 12.44
CA LYS A 55 7.64 4.91 12.67
C LYS A 55 8.88 5.52 12.01
N GLN A 56 9.19 6.77 12.33
CA GLN A 56 10.54 7.34 12.18
C GLN A 56 10.86 8.14 13.46
N PRO A 57 11.85 7.73 14.28
CA PRO A 57 12.29 8.54 15.40
C PRO A 57 13.42 9.50 14.96
N THR A 58 13.30 10.76 15.39
CA THR A 58 14.29 11.86 15.33
C THR A 58 14.49 12.49 13.94
N SER A 59 14.31 13.79 13.71
CA SER A 59 14.46 14.96 14.57
C SER A 59 13.40 16.02 14.27
N SER A 60 12.87 16.61 15.34
CA SER A 60 12.25 17.93 15.43
C SER A 60 12.04 18.70 14.11
N THR A 61 10.80 18.77 13.63
CA THR A 61 10.04 20.02 13.40
C THR A 61 8.68 19.64 12.81
N SER A 62 7.78 19.16 13.67
CA SER A 62 6.33 19.27 13.48
C SER A 62 5.89 20.69 13.87
N ALA A 63 6.40 21.71 13.19
CA ALA A 63 6.00 23.10 13.42
C ALA A 63 5.20 23.60 12.21
N SER A 64 3.90 23.74 12.46
CA SER A 64 2.94 24.63 11.82
C SER A 64 2.96 24.75 10.29
N THR A 65 1.89 24.20 9.69
CA THR A 65 1.39 24.48 8.33
C THR A 65 0.91 25.94 8.13
N GLN A 66 1.28 26.88 9.00
CA GLN A 66 0.96 28.30 8.92
C GLN A 66 2.10 29.08 9.58
N GLY A 67 2.98 29.72 8.79
CA GLY A 67 3.84 30.82 9.29
C GLY A 67 5.36 30.68 9.21
N ARG A 68 5.95 29.53 8.81
CA ARG A 68 7.40 29.46 8.60
C ARG A 68 7.76 29.87 7.17
N VAL A 69 8.44 31.01 7.02
CA VAL A 69 9.04 31.40 5.73
C VAL A 69 10.18 30.43 5.43
N LEU A 70 10.07 29.73 4.30
CA LEU A 70 11.12 28.82 3.84
C LEU A 70 12.35 29.63 3.44
N THR A 71 13.52 29.12 3.80
CA THR A 71 14.78 29.64 3.29
C THR A 71 14.91 29.35 1.79
N LYS A 72 15.72 30.14 1.07
CA LYS A 72 16.00 29.91 -0.37
C LYS A 72 16.56 28.49 -0.65
N ALA A 73 17.29 27.92 0.31
CA ALA A 73 17.80 26.56 0.24
C ALA A 73 16.68 25.51 0.41
N GLU A 74 15.76 25.72 1.36
CA GLU A 74 14.61 24.83 1.54
C GLU A 74 13.65 24.89 0.35
N GLU A 75 13.44 26.07 -0.25
CA GLU A 75 12.62 26.20 -1.47
C GLU A 75 13.22 25.44 -2.65
N SER A 76 14.53 25.54 -2.87
CA SER A 76 15.18 24.84 -3.98
C SER A 76 15.17 23.32 -3.78
N PHE A 77 15.37 22.86 -2.54
CA PHE A 77 15.24 21.44 -2.18
C PHE A 77 13.81 20.94 -2.41
N LYS A 78 12.79 21.70 -1.98
CA LYS A 78 11.39 21.33 -2.20
C LYS A 78 11.04 21.21 -3.68
N ARG A 79 11.49 22.16 -4.51
CA ARG A 79 11.32 22.09 -5.97
C ARG A 79 12.01 20.86 -6.57
N MET A 80 13.17 20.47 -6.06
CA MET A 80 13.87 19.25 -6.49
C MET A 80 13.12 17.99 -6.07
N GLN A 81 12.60 17.96 -4.84
CA GLN A 81 11.83 16.86 -4.31
C GLN A 81 10.53 16.65 -5.11
N GLU A 82 9.82 17.72 -5.46
CA GLU A 82 8.61 17.68 -6.30
C GLU A 82 8.93 17.09 -7.69
N LYS A 83 10.05 17.48 -8.31
CA LYS A 83 10.51 16.90 -9.58
C LYS A 83 10.78 15.40 -9.47
N MET A 84 11.38 14.95 -8.37
CA MET A 84 11.70 13.54 -8.14
C MET A 84 10.49 12.71 -7.67
N GLN A 85 9.50 13.36 -7.06
CA GLN A 85 8.29 12.70 -6.57
C GLN A 85 7.54 12.00 -7.71
N ASN A 86 7.40 12.65 -8.87
CA ASN A 86 6.73 12.05 -10.02
C ASN A 86 7.44 10.76 -10.48
N LYS A 87 8.78 10.79 -10.56
CA LYS A 87 9.57 9.59 -10.91
C LYS A 87 9.36 8.48 -9.88
N ARG A 88 9.44 8.81 -8.59
CA ARG A 88 9.25 7.87 -7.49
C ARG A 88 7.83 7.28 -7.45
N ILE A 89 6.82 8.07 -7.78
CA ILE A 89 5.43 7.59 -7.88
C ILE A 89 5.32 6.58 -9.01
N VAL A 90 5.87 6.87 -10.18
CA VAL A 90 5.87 5.97 -11.33
C VAL A 90 6.60 4.67 -11.00
N GLU A 91 7.82 4.74 -10.47
CA GLU A 91 8.60 3.56 -10.07
C GLU A 91 7.88 2.68 -9.04
N LYS A 92 7.28 3.30 -8.01
CA LYS A 92 6.49 2.55 -7.01
C LYS A 92 5.23 1.93 -7.60
N ALA A 93 4.60 2.57 -8.58
CA ALA A 93 3.41 2.07 -9.25
C ALA A 93 3.73 0.95 -10.25
N GLN A 94 4.95 0.90 -10.79
CA GLN A 94 5.39 -0.15 -11.72
C GLN A 94 5.46 -1.54 -11.08
N MET A 95 5.72 -1.61 -9.77
CA MET A 95 5.97 -2.88 -9.08
C MET A 95 4.88 -3.19 -8.06
N THR A 96 4.24 -4.34 -8.22
CA THR A 96 3.32 -4.87 -7.21
C THR A 96 4.06 -5.26 -5.93
N HIS A 97 3.34 -5.35 -4.81
CA HIS A 97 3.96 -5.80 -3.55
C HIS A 97 4.56 -7.20 -3.66
N LYS A 98 3.85 -8.13 -4.34
CA LYS A 98 4.33 -9.49 -4.60
C LYS A 98 5.67 -9.49 -5.35
N GLN A 99 5.79 -8.71 -6.42
CA GLN A 99 7.04 -8.59 -7.17
C GLN A 99 8.18 -8.00 -6.32
N ARG A 100 7.87 -7.03 -5.44
CA ARG A 100 8.87 -6.48 -4.51
C ARG A 100 9.34 -7.53 -3.49
N VAL A 101 8.43 -8.36 -2.98
CA VAL A 101 8.77 -9.47 -2.08
C VAL A 101 9.58 -10.54 -2.81
N GLU A 102 9.18 -10.91 -4.03
CA GLU A 102 9.91 -11.88 -4.84
C GLU A 102 11.34 -11.42 -5.14
N LEU A 103 11.53 -10.17 -5.58
CA LEU A 103 12.86 -9.62 -5.83
C LEU A 103 13.70 -9.51 -4.56
N PHE A 104 13.06 -9.20 -3.43
CA PHE A 104 13.74 -9.18 -2.14
C PHE A 104 14.21 -10.58 -1.75
N ASN A 105 13.37 -11.60 -1.91
CA ASN A 105 13.74 -12.99 -1.63
C ASN A 105 14.85 -13.47 -2.58
N MET A 106 14.73 -13.18 -3.88
CA MET A 106 15.79 -13.48 -4.85
C MET A 106 17.12 -12.80 -4.50
N HIS A 107 17.07 -11.58 -3.96
CA HIS A 107 18.27 -10.89 -3.50
C HIS A 107 18.89 -11.59 -2.29
N LEU A 108 18.06 -11.98 -1.30
CA LEU A 108 18.53 -12.71 -0.13
C LEU A 108 19.13 -14.07 -0.49
N ASP A 109 18.52 -14.80 -1.42
CA ASP A 109 19.01 -16.09 -1.90
C ASP A 109 20.37 -15.98 -2.63
N SER A 110 20.63 -14.82 -3.24
CA SER A 110 21.89 -14.52 -3.93
C SER A 110 23.00 -14.06 -2.97
N LEU A 111 22.65 -13.58 -1.77
CA LEU A 111 23.62 -13.14 -0.79
C LEU A 111 24.33 -14.34 -0.17
N THR A 112 25.65 -14.22 -0.01
CA THR A 112 26.47 -15.24 0.63
C THR A 112 26.15 -15.28 2.12
N GLU A 113 25.93 -16.48 2.67
CA GLU A 113 25.71 -16.67 4.10
C GLU A 113 26.91 -16.21 4.94
N HIS A 114 28.12 -16.34 4.37
CA HIS A 114 29.38 -16.02 5.03
C HIS A 114 30.01 -14.79 4.39
N PHE A 115 30.30 -13.77 5.21
CA PHE A 115 30.94 -12.52 4.80
C PHE A 115 32.47 -12.53 5.00
N ASP A 116 33.03 -13.66 5.43
CA ASP A 116 34.46 -13.82 5.69
C ASP A 116 35.01 -15.00 4.87
N ILE A 117 36.27 -14.87 4.46
CA ILE A 117 36.93 -15.88 3.65
C ILE A 117 37.36 -17.01 4.60
N PRO A 118 37.04 -18.28 4.28
CA PRO A 118 37.47 -19.39 5.12
C PRO A 118 39.00 -19.37 5.27
N LYS A 119 39.48 -19.49 6.51
CA LYS A 119 40.91 -19.49 6.81
C LYS A 119 41.56 -20.72 6.19
N VAL A 120 42.54 -20.51 5.33
CA VAL A 120 43.35 -21.58 4.74
C VAL A 120 44.44 -21.96 5.75
N SER A 121 44.17 -22.94 6.61
CA SER A 121 45.24 -23.61 7.36
C SER A 121 45.98 -24.58 6.43
N TRP A 122 47.29 -24.40 6.28
CA TRP A 122 48.18 -25.41 5.72
C TRP A 122 48.25 -26.61 6.69
N THR A 123 47.31 -27.54 6.58
CA THR A 123 47.40 -28.86 7.22
C THR A 123 46.64 -29.86 6.35
N LYS A 124 47.37 -30.91 5.97
CA LYS A 124 46.92 -32.06 5.19
C LYS A 124 46.26 -33.11 6.08
#